data_AF-A0AAW2YV27-F1
#
_entry.id   AF-A0AAW2YV27-F1
#
_cell.length_a   1.000
_cell.length_b   1.000
_cell.length_c   1.000
_cell.angle_alpha   90.00
_cell.angle_beta   90.00
_cell.angle_gamma   90.00
#
_symmetry.space_group_name_H-M   'P 1'
#
loop_
_entity.id
_entity.type
_entity.pdbx_description
1 polymer ?
#
loop_
_entity_poly.entity_id
_entity_poly.type
_entity_poly.pdbx_seq_one_letter_code
_entity_poly.pdbx_strand_id
1 'polypeptide(L)'
;MQNTTSVSDIEEAINLCREKVDSWRDELKNHSNKEFSAKRLEGGTTHIIWLCEHSIKDVEPTHVVLRVFQGSGVNDRDEEARLSQFLSEKNLGVSILSDFGTGRVEEFLTGKPLTHKEIAGRSDNPEINWCIAREIGKLHNFDSESPDLKKYNLTDNGPFMHVSMDNWLSAAQKFDFNDEKWVSASTFNEHKSKLANLIHIQNKEKWNQEVEWLKDITSHLYRNVHLVLSHNDINAGNVLWEVKKGQTRAKFIDFEYGGLDYAGFDLGNHFCEHFIDYSVTEWPLFRLKLEHFPQQDYMLKFIEHYMTQRNNISTGKKALGMYYVKSLFAMLNSHMLWSIWDMVQATSDAHGLAFLENCIVRMEEYKFHKETLMKILTDYADSKGVVDESQNKRVVDALRQADESEWDLIFNLLNKLHIASSNRISTSFTMLQEKHFATLTSLGLQA
;
A
#
# COMPACT_ATOMS: atom_id res chain seq x y z
N MET A 1 -20.83 32.74 8.92
CA MET A 1 -21.42 31.57 9.61
C MET A 1 -21.65 30.52 8.54
N GLN A 2 -20.71 29.60 8.37
CA GLN A 2 -20.86 28.51 7.40
C GLN A 2 -21.63 27.39 8.09
N ASN A 3 -22.74 26.97 7.48
CA ASN A 3 -23.50 25.80 7.91
C ASN A 3 -22.61 24.56 7.75
N THR A 4 -22.02 24.10 8.85
CA THR A 4 -21.54 22.73 8.93
C THR A 4 -22.76 21.82 8.85
N THR A 5 -22.91 21.10 7.74
CA THR A 5 -23.95 20.06 7.65
C THR A 5 -23.55 18.94 8.59
N SER A 6 -24.01 18.99 9.84
CA SER A 6 -23.83 17.90 10.79
C SER A 6 -24.85 16.82 10.45
N VAL A 7 -24.39 15.68 9.92
CA VAL A 7 -25.23 14.48 9.80
C VAL A 7 -25.01 13.67 11.07
N SER A 8 -25.94 13.81 11.99
CA SER A 8 -25.88 13.26 13.34
C SER A 8 -26.69 11.98 13.52
N ASP A 9 -27.67 11.72 12.64
CA ASP A 9 -28.55 10.57 12.71
C ASP A 9 -28.91 9.94 11.35
N ILE A 10 -29.64 8.82 11.42
CA ILE A 10 -30.06 8.00 10.28
C ILE A 10 -30.97 8.79 9.33
N GLU A 11 -31.87 9.62 9.85
CA GLU A 11 -32.87 10.31 9.03
C GLU A 11 -32.22 11.42 8.20
N GLU A 12 -31.27 12.17 8.79
CA GLU A 12 -30.45 13.14 8.07
C GLU A 12 -29.62 12.48 6.95
N ALA A 13 -29.01 11.31 7.22
CA ALA A 13 -28.23 10.58 6.23
C ALA A 13 -29.09 10.11 5.04
N ILE A 14 -30.27 9.56 5.30
CA ILE A 14 -31.22 9.12 4.27
C ILE A 14 -31.71 10.31 3.45
N ASN A 15 -32.13 11.39 4.10
CA ASN A 15 -32.65 12.57 3.41
C ASN A 15 -31.59 13.21 2.52
N LEU A 16 -30.34 13.28 2.98
CA LEU A 16 -29.24 13.80 2.19
C LEU A 16 -28.96 12.91 0.97
N CYS A 17 -28.96 11.58 1.12
CA CYS A 17 -28.79 10.67 -0.03
C CYS A 17 -29.93 10.83 -1.04
N ARG A 18 -31.17 10.92 -0.57
CA ARG A 18 -32.34 11.15 -1.45
C ARG A 18 -32.28 12.49 -2.16
N GLU A 19 -31.77 13.53 -1.52
CA GLU A 19 -31.56 14.81 -2.18
C GLU A 19 -30.43 14.73 -3.21
N LYS A 20 -29.34 14.00 -2.94
CA LYS A 20 -28.11 14.08 -3.72
C LYS A 20 -27.96 13.02 -4.82
N VAL A 21 -28.65 11.90 -4.72
CA VAL A 21 -28.68 10.84 -5.75
C VAL A 21 -29.89 11.06 -6.65
N ASP A 22 -29.66 11.35 -7.94
CA ASP A 22 -30.71 11.76 -8.86
C ASP A 22 -31.88 10.74 -8.93
N SER A 23 -31.57 9.44 -9.03
CA SER A 23 -32.60 8.39 -9.06
C SER A 23 -33.39 8.26 -7.76
N TRP A 24 -32.80 8.62 -6.62
CA TRP A 24 -33.50 8.61 -5.33
C TRP A 24 -34.31 9.90 -5.13
N ARG A 25 -33.87 11.00 -5.75
CA ARG A 25 -34.55 12.30 -5.70
C ARG A 25 -35.90 12.24 -6.40
N ASP A 26 -35.99 11.54 -7.52
CA ASP A 26 -37.24 11.38 -8.25
C ASP A 26 -38.30 10.62 -7.43
N GLU A 27 -37.86 9.71 -6.56
CA GLU A 27 -38.73 8.96 -5.64
C GLU A 27 -39.05 9.68 -4.32
N LEU A 28 -38.46 10.87 -4.06
CA LEU A 28 -38.79 11.69 -2.89
C LEU A 28 -40.30 11.99 -2.77
N LYS A 29 -41.01 12.02 -3.90
CA LYS A 29 -42.42 12.41 -3.99
C LYS A 29 -43.39 11.23 -3.89
N ASN A 30 -42.92 10.01 -4.17
CA ASN A 30 -43.78 8.85 -4.42
C ASN A 30 -43.71 7.78 -3.32
N HIS A 31 -42.62 7.77 -2.54
CA HIS A 31 -42.28 6.67 -1.63
C HIS A 31 -42.04 7.13 -0.19
N SER A 32 -42.32 6.24 0.77
CA SER A 32 -42.22 6.53 2.20
C SER A 32 -40.77 6.37 2.69
N ASN A 33 -40.34 7.16 3.69
CA ASN A 33 -39.04 6.97 4.36
C ASN A 33 -38.85 5.56 4.94
N LYS A 34 -39.93 4.78 5.12
CA LYS A 34 -39.87 3.38 5.59
C LYS A 34 -39.18 2.42 4.62
N GLU A 35 -39.05 2.79 3.34
CA GLU A 35 -38.40 1.96 2.32
C GLU A 35 -36.88 2.13 2.30
N PHE A 36 -36.35 3.08 3.07
CA PHE A 36 -34.93 3.41 3.20
C PHE A 36 -34.39 3.01 4.57
N SER A 37 -33.11 2.61 4.61
CA SER A 37 -32.35 2.40 5.83
C SER A 37 -30.96 3.02 5.69
N ALA A 38 -30.37 3.39 6.83
CA ALA A 38 -28.96 3.74 6.89
C ALA A 38 -28.30 3.09 8.10
N LYS A 39 -27.07 2.65 7.91
CA LYS A 39 -26.20 2.08 8.94
C LYS A 39 -24.91 2.90 8.98
N ARG A 40 -24.55 3.37 10.16
CA ARG A 40 -23.25 4.01 10.38
C ARG A 40 -22.16 2.95 10.20
N LEU A 41 -21.20 3.22 9.34
CA LEU A 41 -20.02 2.39 9.18
C LEU A 41 -18.94 2.88 10.14
N GLU A 42 -18.17 1.94 10.68
CA GLU A 42 -16.93 2.28 11.38
C GLU A 42 -15.90 2.71 10.33
N GLY A 43 -15.27 3.87 10.54
CA GLY A 43 -14.34 4.49 9.61
C GLY A 43 -13.59 5.65 10.28
N GLY A 44 -12.44 6.02 9.72
CA GLY A 44 -11.42 6.91 10.32
C GLY A 44 -11.95 8.22 10.95
N THR A 45 -11.14 8.79 11.84
CA THR A 45 -11.52 9.93 12.72
C THR A 45 -11.89 11.23 11.99
N THR A 46 -11.62 11.33 10.68
CA THR A 46 -11.81 12.52 9.85
C THR A 46 -13.16 12.57 9.12
N HIS A 47 -13.86 11.43 9.03
CA HIS A 47 -15.05 11.29 8.19
C HIS A 47 -16.20 10.61 8.93
N ILE A 48 -17.44 11.06 8.70
CA ILE A 48 -18.63 10.30 9.09
C ILE A 48 -19.11 9.53 7.86
N ILE A 49 -19.19 8.20 7.99
CA ILE A 49 -19.53 7.30 6.88
C ILE A 49 -20.83 6.56 7.20
N TRP A 50 -21.76 6.59 6.25
CA TRP A 50 -23.03 5.87 6.31
C TRP A 50 -23.17 4.98 5.07
N LEU A 51 -23.62 3.74 5.27
CA LEU A 51 -24.20 2.91 4.23
C LEU A 51 -25.70 3.21 4.20
N CYS A 52 -26.19 3.76 3.10
CA CYS A 52 -27.61 4.02 2.88
C CYS A 52 -28.14 3.07 1.81
N GLU A 53 -29.36 2.55 2.00
CA GLU A 53 -29.96 1.57 1.10
C GLU A 53 -31.48 1.76 0.99
N HIS A 54 -32.10 1.20 -0.06
CA HIS A 54 -33.55 1.15 -0.21
C HIS A 54 -34.05 -0.18 -0.77
N SER A 55 -35.35 -0.43 -0.57
CA SER A 55 -36.05 -1.63 -1.07
C SER A 55 -36.96 -1.38 -2.28
N ILE A 56 -36.96 -0.15 -2.82
CA ILE A 56 -37.76 0.23 -3.99
C ILE A 56 -37.34 -0.57 -5.23
N LYS A 57 -38.33 -1.14 -5.91
CA LYS A 57 -38.12 -1.99 -7.10
C LYS A 57 -37.77 -1.14 -8.32
N ASP A 58 -36.87 -1.66 -9.16
CA ASP A 58 -36.48 -1.07 -10.46
C ASP A 58 -35.80 0.31 -10.35
N VAL A 59 -35.30 0.68 -9.16
CA VAL A 59 -34.50 1.89 -8.89
C VAL A 59 -33.09 1.47 -8.51
N GLU A 60 -32.08 2.04 -9.18
CA GLU A 60 -30.67 1.84 -8.88
C GLU A 60 -29.96 3.19 -8.73
N PRO A 61 -28.87 3.28 -7.95
CA PRO A 61 -28.29 2.20 -7.15
C PRO A 61 -29.13 1.90 -5.90
N THR A 62 -29.29 0.63 -5.55
CA THR A 62 -30.00 0.21 -4.32
C THR A 62 -29.23 0.53 -3.03
N HIS A 63 -27.91 0.69 -3.12
CA HIS A 63 -27.02 0.97 -2.00
C HIS A 63 -26.03 2.07 -2.39
N VAL A 64 -25.76 3.01 -1.47
CA VAL A 64 -24.78 4.07 -1.63
C VAL A 64 -24.01 4.30 -0.33
N VAL A 65 -22.80 4.83 -0.44
CA VAL A 65 -22.01 5.24 0.72
C VAL A 65 -22.01 6.76 0.81
N LEU A 66 -22.53 7.31 1.90
CA LEU A 66 -22.46 8.73 2.20
C LEU A 66 -21.24 8.99 3.07
N ARG A 67 -20.32 9.83 2.58
CA ARG A 67 -19.17 10.34 3.31
C ARG A 67 -19.36 11.82 3.58
N VAL A 68 -19.39 12.22 4.85
CA VAL A 68 -19.50 13.62 5.26
C VAL A 68 -18.15 14.10 5.78
N PHE A 69 -17.65 15.18 5.17
CA PHE A 69 -16.37 15.78 5.51
C PHE A 69 -16.50 16.66 6.74
N GLN A 70 -15.52 16.57 7.64
CA GLN A 70 -15.38 17.50 8.75
C GLN A 70 -14.45 18.66 8.31
N GLY A 71 -14.89 19.55 7.40
CA GLY A 71 -14.07 20.66 6.86
C GLY A 71 -14.58 21.26 5.52
N SER A 72 -14.08 22.44 5.10
CA SER A 72 -14.64 23.31 4.03
C SER A 72 -14.02 23.16 2.61
N GLY A 73 -14.83 23.38 1.55
CA GLY A 73 -14.51 24.01 0.24
C GLY A 73 -13.61 23.29 -0.80
N VAL A 74 -13.85 23.43 -2.12
CA VAL A 74 -13.15 22.69 -3.22
C VAL A 74 -11.68 23.08 -3.45
N ASN A 75 -11.31 24.36 -3.30
CA ASN A 75 -9.90 24.81 -3.31
C ASN A 75 -9.23 24.67 -1.93
N ASP A 76 -10.05 24.49 -0.90
CA ASP A 76 -9.67 24.17 0.48
C ASP A 76 -9.70 22.64 0.72
N ARG A 77 -9.97 21.83 -0.32
CA ARG A 77 -9.96 20.38 -0.22
C ARG A 77 -8.53 19.90 -0.05
N ASP A 78 -8.36 19.01 0.91
CA ASP A 78 -7.15 18.22 1.00
C ASP A 78 -6.87 17.47 -0.32
N GLU A 79 -5.61 17.08 -0.47
CA GLU A 79 -5.11 16.35 -1.63
C GLU A 79 -5.89 15.05 -1.87
N GLU A 80 -6.34 14.38 -0.79
CA GLU A 80 -7.14 13.14 -0.80
C GLU A 80 -8.46 13.32 -1.57
N ALA A 81 -9.20 14.40 -1.32
CA ALA A 81 -10.46 14.64 -2.01
C ALA A 81 -10.27 14.92 -3.51
N ARG A 82 -9.20 15.63 -3.89
CA ARG A 82 -8.85 15.85 -5.32
C ARG A 82 -8.46 14.55 -6.00
N LEU A 83 -7.66 13.72 -5.34
CA LEU A 83 -7.27 12.40 -5.84
C LEU A 83 -8.50 11.49 -6.02
N SER A 84 -9.37 11.43 -5.02
CA SER A 84 -10.62 10.64 -5.08
C SER A 84 -11.50 11.04 -6.27
N GLN A 85 -11.65 12.35 -6.51
CA GLN A 85 -12.41 12.87 -7.65
C GLN A 85 -11.80 12.44 -8.98
N PHE A 86 -10.48 12.58 -9.12
CA PHE A 86 -9.75 12.12 -10.30
C PHE A 86 -9.95 10.61 -10.54
N LEU A 87 -9.77 9.80 -9.49
CA LEU A 87 -9.90 8.33 -9.58
C LEU A 87 -11.31 7.91 -9.99
N SER A 88 -12.34 8.59 -9.48
CA SER A 88 -13.73 8.38 -9.88
C SER A 88 -13.94 8.68 -11.36
N GLU A 89 -13.52 9.86 -11.84
CA GLU A 89 -13.71 10.27 -13.24
C GLU A 89 -12.98 9.36 -14.24
N LYS A 90 -11.85 8.80 -13.84
CA LYS A 90 -11.07 7.84 -14.66
C LYS A 90 -11.48 6.38 -14.45
N ASN A 91 -12.48 6.10 -13.60
CA ASN A 91 -12.94 4.75 -13.23
C ASN A 91 -11.79 3.86 -12.69
N LEU A 92 -10.90 4.46 -11.92
CA LEU A 92 -9.74 3.81 -11.26
C LEU A 92 -10.00 3.52 -9.77
N GLY A 93 -11.00 4.18 -9.17
CA GLY A 93 -11.39 3.97 -7.78
C GLY A 93 -12.91 3.82 -7.62
N VAL A 94 -13.40 4.23 -6.45
CA VAL A 94 -14.82 4.31 -6.14
C VAL A 94 -15.47 5.43 -6.95
N SER A 95 -16.59 5.13 -7.62
CA SER A 95 -17.37 6.15 -8.33
C SER A 95 -18.02 7.11 -7.35
N ILE A 96 -17.82 8.42 -7.55
CA ILE A 96 -18.52 9.49 -6.85
C ILE A 96 -19.79 9.79 -7.65
N LEU A 97 -20.93 9.45 -7.05
CA LEU A 97 -22.27 9.66 -7.64
C LEU A 97 -22.71 11.11 -7.49
N SER A 98 -22.34 11.74 -6.38
CA SER A 98 -22.70 13.13 -6.09
C SER A 98 -21.69 13.75 -5.16
N ASP A 99 -21.31 14.98 -5.45
CA ASP A 99 -20.45 15.79 -4.59
C ASP A 99 -21.19 17.08 -4.23
N PHE A 100 -21.30 17.37 -2.94
CA PHE A 100 -22.04 18.52 -2.43
C PHE A 100 -21.19 19.45 -1.55
N GLY A 101 -19.86 19.42 -1.72
CA GLY A 101 -18.96 20.34 -1.03
C GLY A 101 -18.55 19.85 0.35
N THR A 102 -19.51 19.67 1.27
CA THR A 102 -19.29 19.20 2.65
C THR A 102 -19.30 17.67 2.79
N GLY A 103 -19.31 16.95 1.68
CA GLY A 103 -19.34 15.50 1.62
C GLY A 103 -19.63 15.03 0.21
N ARG A 104 -19.72 13.71 0.06
CA ARG A 104 -20.00 13.04 -1.21
C ARG A 104 -20.81 11.77 -0.99
N VAL A 105 -21.54 11.40 -2.03
CA VAL A 105 -22.19 10.10 -2.16
C VAL A 105 -21.38 9.27 -3.15
N GLU A 106 -20.93 8.12 -2.70
CA GLU A 106 -20.09 7.15 -3.39
C GLU A 106 -20.93 5.92 -3.77
N GLU A 107 -20.54 5.23 -4.84
CA GLU A 107 -21.07 3.90 -5.14
C GLU A 107 -20.75 2.94 -4.00
N PHE A 108 -21.69 2.05 -3.67
CA PHE A 108 -21.39 0.93 -2.81
C PHE A 108 -20.76 -0.20 -3.62
N LEU A 109 -19.53 -0.57 -3.30
CA LEU A 109 -18.83 -1.68 -3.93
C LEU A 109 -19.25 -3.01 -3.28
N THR A 110 -19.88 -3.89 -4.06
CA THR A 110 -20.32 -5.23 -3.63
C THR A 110 -19.22 -6.29 -3.68
N GLY A 111 -18.02 -5.93 -4.16
CA GLY A 111 -16.85 -6.79 -4.15
C GLY A 111 -16.38 -7.12 -2.73
N LYS A 112 -15.73 -8.26 -2.57
CA LYS A 112 -15.16 -8.67 -1.27
C LYS A 112 -13.67 -8.35 -1.22
N PRO A 113 -13.13 -7.89 -0.08
CA PRO A 113 -11.69 -7.85 0.12
C PRO A 113 -11.08 -9.22 -0.11
N LEU A 114 -9.84 -9.25 -0.61
CA LEU A 114 -9.12 -10.49 -0.81
C LEU A 114 -8.70 -11.11 0.52
N THR A 115 -8.64 -12.43 0.54
CA THR A 115 -7.93 -13.16 1.58
C THR A 115 -6.42 -13.15 1.34
N HIS A 116 -5.63 -13.45 2.37
CA HIS A 116 -4.17 -13.61 2.24
C HIS A 116 -3.78 -14.59 1.12
N LYS A 117 -4.49 -15.71 1.00
CA LYS A 117 -4.18 -16.72 -0.04
C LYS A 117 -4.43 -16.17 -1.44
N GLU A 118 -5.45 -15.34 -1.62
CA GLU A 118 -5.78 -14.77 -2.93
C GLU A 118 -4.78 -13.68 -3.33
N ILE A 119 -4.44 -12.74 -2.43
CA ILE A 119 -3.43 -11.71 -2.72
C ILE A 119 -2.04 -12.32 -2.99
N ALA A 120 -1.72 -13.44 -2.31
CA ALA A 120 -0.44 -14.14 -2.44
C ALA A 120 -0.33 -15.07 -3.67
N GLY A 121 -1.35 -15.10 -4.54
CA GLY A 121 -1.36 -16.03 -5.69
C GLY A 121 -1.42 -17.52 -5.30
N ARG A 122 -1.96 -17.83 -4.11
CA ARG A 122 -2.10 -19.20 -3.55
C ARG A 122 -3.55 -19.70 -3.52
N SER A 123 -4.45 -19.03 -4.23
CA SER A 123 -5.83 -19.48 -4.43
C SER A 123 -5.95 -20.33 -5.70
N ASP A 124 -7.07 -21.03 -5.85
CA ASP A 124 -7.38 -21.81 -7.05
C ASP A 124 -7.70 -20.94 -8.29
N ASN A 125 -7.79 -19.60 -8.10
CA ASN A 125 -8.10 -18.65 -9.16
C ASN A 125 -6.93 -17.69 -9.41
N PRO A 126 -5.96 -18.04 -10.27
CA PRO A 126 -4.81 -17.17 -10.56
C PRO A 126 -5.20 -15.87 -11.29
N GLU A 127 -6.39 -15.82 -11.91
CA GLU A 127 -6.87 -14.63 -12.64
C GLU A 127 -7.03 -13.41 -11.73
N ILE A 128 -7.24 -13.60 -10.42
CA ILE A 128 -7.26 -12.52 -9.44
C ILE A 128 -5.98 -11.67 -9.56
N ASN A 129 -4.82 -12.31 -9.60
CA ASN A 129 -3.54 -11.64 -9.60
C ASN A 129 -3.18 -11.02 -10.95
N TRP A 130 -3.54 -11.69 -12.05
CA TRP A 130 -3.40 -11.10 -13.38
C TRP A 130 -4.31 -9.89 -13.54
N CYS A 131 -5.48 -9.89 -12.91
CA CYS A 131 -6.34 -8.71 -12.86
C CYS A 131 -5.72 -7.58 -12.04
N ILE A 132 -5.17 -7.86 -10.86
CA ILE A 132 -4.45 -6.85 -10.06
C ILE A 132 -3.33 -6.21 -10.89
N ALA A 133 -2.49 -7.02 -11.55
CA ALA A 133 -1.40 -6.52 -12.39
C ALA A 133 -1.90 -5.54 -13.47
N ARG A 134 -3.03 -5.86 -14.11
CA ARG A 134 -3.66 -4.97 -15.10
C ARG A 134 -4.24 -3.71 -14.46
N GLU A 135 -4.89 -3.78 -13.31
CA GLU A 135 -5.39 -2.58 -12.64
C GLU A 135 -4.24 -1.64 -12.21
N ILE A 136 -3.10 -2.17 -11.74
CA ILE A 136 -1.87 -1.39 -11.53
C ILE A 136 -1.44 -0.73 -12.84
N GLY A 137 -1.45 -1.48 -13.95
CA GLY A 137 -1.09 -0.97 -15.28
C GLY A 137 -1.99 0.17 -15.75
N LYS A 138 -3.29 0.10 -15.46
CA LYS A 138 -4.27 1.17 -15.76
C LYS A 138 -4.02 2.41 -14.93
N LEU A 139 -3.77 2.25 -13.63
CA LEU A 139 -3.46 3.35 -12.73
C LEU A 139 -2.17 4.07 -13.17
N HIS A 140 -1.13 3.31 -13.49
CA HIS A 140 0.19 3.81 -13.89
C HIS A 140 0.26 4.40 -15.31
N ASN A 141 -0.87 4.47 -16.03
CA ASN A 141 -0.96 5.21 -17.29
C ASN A 141 -1.00 6.73 -17.09
N PHE A 142 -1.19 7.18 -15.85
CA PHE A 142 -1.11 8.59 -15.49
C PHE A 142 0.21 8.85 -14.77
N ASP A 143 0.97 9.81 -15.29
CA ASP A 143 2.31 10.17 -14.82
C ASP A 143 2.45 11.64 -14.47
N SER A 144 3.60 12.03 -13.90
CA SER A 144 3.86 13.41 -13.47
C SER A 144 3.71 14.45 -14.59
N GLU A 145 3.74 14.05 -15.85
CA GLU A 145 3.55 14.96 -17.00
C GLU A 145 2.11 15.00 -17.53
N SER A 146 1.27 14.07 -17.08
CA SER A 146 -0.10 13.92 -17.54
C SER A 146 -0.93 15.19 -17.31
N PRO A 147 -1.53 15.77 -18.36
CA PRO A 147 -2.37 16.97 -18.23
C PRO A 147 -3.55 16.76 -17.28
N ASP A 148 -4.07 15.54 -17.23
CA ASP A 148 -5.15 15.17 -16.32
C ASP A 148 -4.74 15.30 -14.85
N LEU A 149 -3.52 14.89 -14.46
CA LEU A 149 -3.07 15.03 -13.06
C LEU A 149 -2.74 16.48 -12.70
N LYS A 150 -2.12 17.22 -13.65
CA LYS A 150 -1.83 18.65 -13.48
C LYS A 150 -3.11 19.47 -13.25
N LYS A 151 -4.22 19.12 -13.92
CA LYS A 151 -5.53 19.77 -13.73
C LYS A 151 -6.02 19.68 -12.27
N TYR A 152 -5.65 18.63 -11.53
CA TYR A 152 -6.05 18.42 -10.14
C TYR A 152 -4.98 18.85 -9.13
N ASN A 153 -3.86 19.43 -9.57
CA ASN A 153 -2.70 19.77 -8.73
C ASN A 153 -2.18 18.55 -7.94
N LEU A 154 -2.05 17.40 -8.61
CA LEU A 154 -1.59 16.13 -8.01
C LEU A 154 -0.12 15.81 -8.36
N THR A 155 0.70 16.82 -8.61
CA THR A 155 2.07 16.64 -9.14
C THR A 155 3.21 17.18 -8.27
N ASP A 156 2.90 17.84 -7.15
CA ASP A 156 3.82 18.82 -6.57
C ASP A 156 4.74 18.26 -5.46
N ASN A 157 4.61 16.98 -5.09
CA ASN A 157 5.19 16.44 -3.85
C ASN A 157 6.35 15.46 -4.04
N GLY A 158 6.94 15.34 -5.24
CA GLY A 158 7.98 14.34 -5.49
C GLY A 158 7.48 12.89 -5.29
N PRO A 159 8.38 11.88 -5.21
CA PRO A 159 7.97 10.50 -4.99
C PRO A 159 7.54 10.29 -3.53
N PHE A 160 6.30 9.83 -3.34
CA PHE A 160 5.69 9.57 -2.05
C PHE A 160 6.63 8.82 -1.10
N MET A 161 7.19 7.69 -1.52
CA MET A 161 8.06 6.89 -0.65
C MET A 161 9.23 7.69 -0.04
N HIS A 162 9.89 8.56 -0.81
CA HIS A 162 11.08 9.25 -0.33
C HIS A 162 10.67 10.33 0.68
N VAL A 163 9.62 11.07 0.37
CA VAL A 163 9.09 12.14 1.24
C VAL A 163 8.55 11.55 2.53
N SER A 164 7.80 10.44 2.44
CA SER A 164 7.24 9.75 3.59
C SER A 164 8.33 9.16 4.49
N MET A 165 9.34 8.48 3.93
CA MET A 165 10.47 7.99 4.72
C MET A 165 11.17 9.11 5.50
N ASP A 166 11.47 10.24 4.86
CA ASP A 166 12.14 11.38 5.52
C ASP A 166 11.28 11.97 6.65
N ASN A 167 10.00 12.24 6.37
CA ASN A 167 9.08 12.87 7.32
C ASN A 167 8.76 11.95 8.50
N TRP A 168 8.43 10.69 8.23
CA TRP A 168 8.04 9.72 9.26
C TRP A 168 9.24 9.32 10.12
N LEU A 169 10.42 9.12 9.54
CA LEU A 169 11.62 8.83 10.33
C LEU A 169 11.98 10.00 11.25
N SER A 170 11.89 11.22 10.74
CA SER A 170 12.09 12.43 11.56
C SER A 170 11.09 12.52 12.71
N ALA A 171 9.82 12.17 12.47
CA ALA A 171 8.79 12.15 13.51
C ALA A 171 9.09 11.09 14.58
N ALA A 172 9.37 9.85 14.17
CA ALA A 172 9.70 8.75 15.08
C ALA A 172 10.94 9.06 15.93
N GLN A 173 11.97 9.66 15.35
CA GLN A 173 13.22 10.02 16.05
C GLN A 173 13.09 11.20 17.01
N LYS A 174 12.02 12.01 16.91
CA LYS A 174 11.73 13.09 17.86
C LYS A 174 11.03 12.58 19.12
N PHE A 175 10.37 11.43 19.04
CA PHE A 175 9.69 10.83 20.18
C PHE A 175 10.71 10.19 21.14
N ASP A 176 10.60 10.51 22.43
CA ASP A 176 11.46 9.93 23.46
C ASP A 176 10.86 8.64 24.02
N PHE A 177 11.21 7.50 23.40
CA PHE A 177 10.84 6.17 23.90
C PHE A 177 11.44 5.81 25.27
N ASN A 178 12.30 6.66 25.84
CA ASN A 178 12.91 6.47 27.15
C ASN A 178 12.41 7.49 28.19
N ASP A 179 11.41 8.31 27.87
CA ASP A 179 10.79 9.20 28.84
C ASP A 179 10.18 8.39 29.99
N GLU A 180 10.69 8.61 31.21
CA GLU A 180 10.31 7.79 32.38
C GLU A 180 8.81 7.84 32.67
N LYS A 181 8.15 8.98 32.42
CA LYS A 181 6.71 9.13 32.66
C LYS A 181 5.91 8.33 31.64
N TRP A 182 6.28 8.40 30.36
CA TRP A 182 5.62 7.64 29.30
C TRP A 182 5.84 6.13 29.48
N VAL A 183 7.07 5.71 29.78
CA VAL A 183 7.43 4.31 30.01
C VAL A 183 6.67 3.73 31.21
N SER A 184 6.63 4.44 32.34
CA SER A 184 5.94 3.97 33.54
C SER A 184 4.41 4.05 33.48
N ALA A 185 3.84 4.71 32.46
CA ALA A 185 2.40 4.84 32.31
C ALA A 185 1.69 3.51 32.00
N SER A 186 2.38 2.54 31.36
CA SER A 186 1.83 1.20 31.12
C SER A 186 2.92 0.17 30.83
N THR A 187 2.62 -1.10 31.09
CA THR A 187 3.48 -2.22 30.67
C THR A 187 3.64 -2.31 29.15
N PHE A 188 2.66 -1.81 28.39
CA PHE A 188 2.72 -1.72 26.94
C PHE A 188 3.77 -0.70 26.48
N ASN A 189 3.84 0.48 27.11
CA ASN A 189 4.87 1.47 26.82
C ASN A 189 6.26 1.00 27.24
N GLU A 190 6.38 0.29 28.37
CA GLU A 190 7.63 -0.36 28.77
C GLU A 190 8.13 -1.36 27.71
N HIS A 191 7.22 -2.17 27.17
CA HIS A 191 7.53 -3.09 26.08
C HIS A 191 7.96 -2.35 24.80
N LYS A 192 7.20 -1.31 24.38
CA LYS A 192 7.56 -0.47 23.23
C LYS A 192 8.95 0.17 23.40
N SER A 193 9.27 0.67 24.59
CA SER A 193 10.59 1.23 24.92
C SER A 193 11.71 0.20 24.75
N LYS A 194 11.53 -1.01 25.26
CA LYS A 194 12.52 -2.11 25.09
C LYS A 194 12.77 -2.42 23.62
N LEU A 195 11.71 -2.52 22.80
CA LEU A 195 11.84 -2.78 21.38
C LEU A 195 12.43 -1.60 20.60
N ALA A 196 12.05 -0.36 20.91
CA ALA A 196 12.63 0.83 20.31
C ALA A 196 14.15 0.90 20.52
N ASN A 197 14.61 0.54 21.72
CA ASN A 197 16.03 0.46 22.05
C ASN A 197 16.75 -0.68 21.30
N LEU A 198 16.10 -1.84 21.11
CA LEU A 198 16.64 -2.95 20.30
C LEU A 198 16.78 -2.58 18.82
N ILE A 199 15.80 -1.86 18.28
CA ILE A 199 15.77 -1.37 16.89
C ILE A 199 16.79 -0.23 16.69
N HIS A 200 17.14 0.46 17.78
CA HIS A 200 17.94 1.69 17.81
C HIS A 200 17.26 2.82 17.02
N ILE A 201 15.97 3.09 17.27
CA ILE A 201 15.18 4.10 16.56
C ILE A 201 15.85 5.48 16.63
N GLN A 202 16.36 5.90 17.79
CA GLN A 202 17.03 7.20 17.96
C GLN A 202 18.43 7.30 17.33
N ASN A 203 18.99 6.21 16.78
CA ASN A 203 20.27 6.26 16.07
C ASN A 203 20.06 6.86 14.66
N LYS A 204 20.11 8.19 14.59
CA LYS A 204 19.88 8.95 13.35
C LYS A 204 20.83 8.57 12.24
N GLU A 205 22.11 8.37 12.56
CA GLU A 205 23.13 8.05 11.56
C GLU A 205 22.83 6.71 10.89
N LYS A 206 22.54 5.66 11.67
CA LYS A 206 22.17 4.33 11.15
C LYS A 206 21.00 4.40 10.17
N TRP A 207 19.91 5.04 10.56
CA TRP A 207 18.69 5.07 9.73
C TRP A 207 18.83 5.97 8.53
N ASN A 208 19.40 7.17 8.68
CA ASN A 208 19.56 8.11 7.57
C ASN A 208 20.51 7.56 6.52
N GLN A 209 21.60 6.88 6.91
CA GLN A 209 22.49 6.22 5.94
C GLN A 209 21.77 5.18 5.09
N GLU A 210 20.92 4.36 5.70
CA GLU A 210 20.16 3.32 4.99
C GLU A 210 19.06 3.90 4.09
N VAL A 211 18.33 4.91 4.56
CA VAL A 211 17.31 5.62 3.76
C VAL A 211 17.95 6.35 2.58
N GLU A 212 19.06 7.06 2.79
CA GLU A 212 19.78 7.73 1.70
C GLU A 212 20.36 6.74 0.69
N TRP A 213 20.84 5.57 1.15
CA TRP A 213 21.29 4.51 0.24
C TRP A 213 20.15 4.02 -0.67
N LEU A 214 18.95 3.82 -0.11
CA LEU A 214 17.75 3.42 -0.88
C LEU A 214 17.31 4.49 -1.87
N LYS A 215 17.29 5.76 -1.43
CA LYS A 215 16.97 6.91 -2.28
C LYS A 215 17.95 7.04 -3.43
N ASP A 216 19.24 6.84 -3.17
CA ASP A 216 20.29 6.90 -4.18
C ASP A 216 20.10 5.82 -5.26
N ILE A 217 20.01 4.53 -4.87
CA ILE A 217 19.87 3.45 -5.85
C ILE A 217 18.55 3.53 -6.63
N THR A 218 17.46 3.92 -5.96
CA THR A 218 16.14 4.11 -6.61
C THR A 218 16.20 5.25 -7.63
N SER A 219 16.76 6.41 -7.25
CA SER A 219 16.93 7.54 -8.18
C SER A 219 17.80 7.15 -9.39
N HIS A 220 18.82 6.32 -9.19
CA HIS A 220 19.62 5.77 -10.29
C HIS A 220 18.79 4.87 -11.22
N LEU A 221 18.01 3.92 -10.68
CA LEU A 221 17.16 2.99 -11.45
C LEU A 221 16.10 3.68 -12.30
N TYR A 222 15.56 4.79 -11.80
CA TYR A 222 14.48 5.56 -12.44
C TYR A 222 14.94 6.86 -13.09
N ARG A 223 16.25 7.10 -13.20
CA ARG A 223 16.78 8.24 -13.97
C ARG A 223 16.12 8.32 -15.35
N ASN A 224 15.59 9.50 -15.68
CA ASN A 224 14.85 9.81 -16.92
C ASN A 224 13.54 9.02 -17.10
N VAL A 225 12.91 8.60 -16.00
CA VAL A 225 11.58 7.97 -15.98
C VAL A 225 10.66 8.83 -15.14
N HIS A 226 9.47 9.15 -15.67
CA HIS A 226 8.46 9.90 -14.94
C HIS A 226 7.88 9.08 -13.78
N LEU A 227 7.55 9.77 -12.68
CA LEU A 227 6.76 9.19 -11.60
C LEU A 227 5.35 8.91 -12.11
N VAL A 228 4.72 7.86 -11.60
CA VAL A 228 3.35 7.48 -11.97
C VAL A 228 2.43 7.64 -10.77
N LEU A 229 1.16 7.91 -11.04
CA LEU A 229 0.13 7.78 -10.01
C LEU A 229 0.14 6.33 -9.53
N SER A 230 0.35 6.15 -8.22
CA SER A 230 0.49 4.88 -7.55
C SER A 230 -0.47 4.81 -6.38
N HIS A 231 -0.86 3.60 -5.98
CA HIS A 231 -1.67 3.37 -4.80
C HIS A 231 -0.83 3.44 -3.52
N ASN A 232 0.40 2.95 -3.60
CA ASN A 232 1.41 2.85 -2.55
C ASN A 232 1.09 1.85 -1.41
N ASP A 233 -0.09 1.23 -1.40
CA ASP A 233 -0.50 0.29 -0.34
C ASP A 233 -1.46 -0.81 -0.84
N ILE A 234 -1.02 -1.53 -1.88
CA ILE A 234 -1.79 -2.65 -2.45
C ILE A 234 -1.64 -3.90 -1.58
N ASN A 235 -2.47 -3.99 -0.53
CA ASN A 235 -2.61 -5.15 0.36
C ASN A 235 -3.97 -5.86 0.16
N ALA A 236 -4.19 -6.99 0.85
CA ALA A 236 -5.40 -7.80 0.70
C ALA A 236 -6.70 -7.04 1.02
N GLY A 237 -6.66 -6.12 1.98
CA GLY A 237 -7.79 -5.28 2.39
C GLY A 237 -8.18 -4.24 1.35
N ASN A 238 -7.20 -3.72 0.61
CA ASN A 238 -7.37 -2.62 -0.34
C ASN A 238 -7.73 -3.07 -1.76
N VAL A 239 -7.90 -4.38 -1.98
CA VAL A 239 -8.34 -4.95 -3.26
C VAL A 239 -9.70 -5.62 -3.09
N LEU A 240 -10.71 -5.04 -3.72
CA LEU A 240 -12.04 -5.66 -3.82
C LEU A 240 -12.14 -6.50 -5.09
N TRP A 241 -12.47 -7.78 -4.93
CA TRP A 241 -12.76 -8.69 -6.03
C TRP A 241 -14.25 -8.83 -6.24
N GLU A 242 -14.69 -8.61 -7.48
CA GLU A 242 -16.08 -8.77 -7.90
C GLU A 242 -16.19 -9.59 -9.19
N VAL A 243 -17.24 -10.42 -9.25
CA VAL A 243 -17.69 -11.09 -10.47
C VAL A 243 -19.09 -10.60 -10.80
N LYS A 244 -19.21 -9.71 -11.80
CA LYS A 244 -20.48 -9.11 -12.20
C LYS A 244 -20.79 -9.45 -13.66
N LYS A 245 -21.95 -10.08 -13.90
CA LYS A 245 -22.41 -10.49 -15.25
C LYS A 245 -21.36 -11.28 -16.04
N GLY A 246 -20.60 -12.14 -15.36
CA GLY A 246 -19.54 -12.96 -15.97
C GLY A 246 -18.22 -12.23 -16.24
N GLN A 247 -18.11 -10.94 -15.91
CA GLN A 247 -16.86 -10.18 -15.96
C GLN A 247 -16.24 -10.11 -14.56
N THR A 248 -14.97 -10.46 -14.47
CA THR A 248 -14.17 -10.37 -13.24
C THR A 248 -13.48 -9.02 -13.19
N ARG A 249 -13.52 -8.35 -12.04
CA ARG A 249 -12.85 -7.07 -11.83
C ARG A 249 -12.23 -7.03 -10.44
N ALA A 250 -10.98 -6.59 -10.39
CA ALA A 250 -10.38 -6.05 -9.17
C ALA A 250 -10.64 -4.53 -9.15
N LYS A 251 -11.01 -3.99 -8.01
CA LYS A 251 -11.05 -2.55 -7.76
C LYS A 251 -10.15 -2.22 -6.58
N PHE A 252 -9.34 -1.19 -6.74
CA PHE A 252 -8.59 -0.63 -5.62
C PHE A 252 -9.47 0.36 -4.86
N ILE A 253 -9.31 0.34 -3.54
CA ILE A 253 -9.95 1.24 -2.59
C ILE A 253 -8.89 1.75 -1.62
N ASP A 254 -9.24 2.77 -0.84
CA ASP A 254 -8.38 3.30 0.21
C ASP A 254 -7.02 3.83 -0.29
N PHE A 255 -7.10 4.90 -1.08
CA PHE A 255 -5.93 5.63 -1.59
C PHE A 255 -5.37 6.63 -0.55
N GLU A 256 -5.39 6.29 0.74
CA GLU A 256 -4.87 7.14 1.82
C GLU A 256 -3.40 7.54 1.57
N TYR A 257 -2.61 6.59 1.07
CA TYR A 257 -1.20 6.80 0.68
C TYR A 257 -1.03 7.05 -0.83
N GLY A 258 -2.12 7.21 -1.57
CA GLY A 258 -2.11 7.34 -3.02
C GLY A 258 -1.43 8.64 -3.46
N GLY A 259 -0.58 8.57 -4.48
CA GLY A 259 0.18 9.72 -4.94
C GLY A 259 1.18 9.36 -6.03
N LEU A 260 1.99 10.34 -6.47
CA LEU A 260 3.07 10.07 -7.41
C LEU A 260 4.18 9.26 -6.76
N ASP A 261 4.59 8.17 -7.39
CA ASP A 261 5.74 7.37 -6.98
C ASP A 261 6.41 6.67 -8.18
N TYR A 262 7.50 5.96 -7.92
CA TYR A 262 8.18 5.12 -8.89
C TYR A 262 7.32 3.89 -9.21
N ALA A 263 7.08 3.64 -10.50
CA ALA A 263 6.15 2.60 -10.96
C ALA A 263 6.43 1.16 -10.47
N GLY A 264 7.64 0.85 -10.02
CA GLY A 264 7.93 -0.47 -9.44
C GLY A 264 7.54 -0.58 -7.97
N PHE A 265 7.21 0.52 -7.28
CA PHE A 265 6.86 0.49 -5.87
C PHE A 265 5.62 -0.34 -5.60
N ASP A 266 4.50 -0.05 -6.28
CA ASP A 266 3.27 -0.84 -6.15
C ASP A 266 3.49 -2.32 -6.46
N LEU A 267 4.36 -2.64 -7.42
CA LEU A 267 4.73 -4.03 -7.74
C LEU A 267 5.48 -4.68 -6.57
N GLY A 268 6.54 -4.03 -6.07
CA GLY A 268 7.34 -4.54 -4.97
C GLY A 268 6.56 -4.63 -3.66
N ASN A 269 5.73 -3.62 -3.36
CA ASN A 269 4.86 -3.62 -2.19
C ASN A 269 3.85 -4.77 -2.26
N HIS A 270 3.16 -4.93 -3.39
CA HIS A 270 2.26 -6.06 -3.61
C HIS A 270 2.97 -7.40 -3.38
N PHE A 271 4.20 -7.57 -3.86
CA PHE A 271 4.97 -8.80 -3.63
C PHE A 271 5.39 -9.00 -2.16
N CYS A 272 5.61 -7.94 -1.38
CA CYS A 272 5.81 -8.05 0.08
C CYS A 272 4.56 -8.61 0.78
N GLU A 273 3.37 -8.19 0.35
CA GLU A 273 2.09 -8.62 0.93
C GLU A 273 1.76 -10.11 0.64
N HIS A 274 2.54 -10.80 -0.19
CA HIS A 274 2.35 -12.24 -0.44
C HIS A 274 2.71 -13.10 0.77
N PHE A 275 3.70 -12.67 1.55
CA PHE A 275 4.30 -13.49 2.60
C PHE A 275 4.20 -12.85 3.99
N ILE A 276 3.50 -11.72 4.12
CA ILE A 276 3.12 -11.14 5.42
C ILE A 276 1.59 -11.19 5.54
N ASP A 277 1.09 -12.00 6.47
CA ASP A 277 -0.34 -12.25 6.66
C ASP A 277 -0.86 -11.50 7.88
N TYR A 278 -1.65 -10.46 7.65
CA TYR A 278 -2.31 -9.64 8.68
C TYR A 278 -3.69 -10.14 9.10
N SER A 279 -4.17 -11.28 8.58
CA SER A 279 -5.52 -11.81 8.90
C SER A 279 -5.60 -12.56 10.23
N VAL A 280 -4.50 -12.62 10.99
CA VAL A 280 -4.41 -13.39 12.23
C VAL A 280 -4.80 -12.55 13.45
N THR A 281 -5.61 -13.13 14.32
CA THR A 281 -6.15 -12.45 15.52
C THR A 281 -5.30 -12.67 16.77
N GLU A 282 -4.31 -13.56 16.69
CA GLU A 282 -3.35 -13.82 17.76
C GLU A 282 -2.19 -12.84 17.63
N TRP A 283 -1.71 -12.32 18.78
CA TRP A 283 -0.45 -11.55 18.81
C TRP A 283 0.63 -12.32 18.00
N PRO A 284 1.57 -11.65 17.29
CA PRO A 284 1.73 -10.21 17.11
C PRO A 284 0.74 -9.58 16.11
N LEU A 285 -0.37 -10.26 15.79
CA LEU A 285 -1.42 -9.83 14.85
C LEU A 285 -0.96 -9.86 13.39
N PHE A 286 0.15 -10.55 13.12
CA PHE A 286 0.60 -10.91 11.79
C PHE A 286 1.39 -12.23 11.80
N ARG A 287 1.51 -12.89 10.64
CA ARG A 287 2.38 -14.06 10.43
C ARG A 287 3.24 -13.90 9.18
N LEU A 288 4.52 -14.26 9.30
CA LEU A 288 5.42 -14.36 8.16
C LEU A 288 5.31 -15.77 7.54
N LYS A 289 4.85 -15.86 6.29
CA LYS A 289 4.69 -17.11 5.52
C LYS A 289 5.72 -17.18 4.42
N LEU A 290 6.97 -17.48 4.76
CA LEU A 290 8.09 -17.52 3.81
C LEU A 290 7.86 -18.49 2.63
N GLU A 291 7.07 -19.54 2.85
CA GLU A 291 6.63 -20.46 1.81
C GLU A 291 5.73 -19.80 0.73
N HIS A 292 5.13 -18.65 1.04
CA HIS A 292 4.35 -17.87 0.08
C HIS A 292 5.20 -16.85 -0.70
N PHE A 293 6.48 -16.66 -0.37
CA PHE A 293 7.36 -15.72 -1.08
C PHE A 293 7.25 -15.90 -2.61
N PRO A 294 6.98 -14.81 -3.36
CA PRO A 294 6.64 -14.92 -4.78
C PRO A 294 7.87 -15.35 -5.57
N GLN A 295 7.74 -16.45 -6.32
CA GLN A 295 8.85 -16.99 -7.12
C GLN A 295 9.08 -16.15 -8.38
N GLN A 296 10.29 -16.24 -8.94
CA GLN A 296 10.71 -15.44 -10.09
C GLN A 296 9.76 -15.59 -11.30
N ASP A 297 9.34 -16.81 -11.62
CA ASP A 297 8.44 -17.09 -12.75
C ASP A 297 7.08 -16.41 -12.58
N TYR A 298 6.53 -16.45 -11.36
CA TYR A 298 5.32 -15.74 -11.00
C TYR A 298 5.48 -14.23 -11.14
N MET A 299 6.55 -13.65 -10.57
CA MET A 299 6.79 -12.21 -10.64
C MET A 299 6.95 -11.73 -12.08
N LEU A 300 7.70 -12.45 -12.91
CA LEU A 300 7.87 -12.12 -14.33
C LEU A 300 6.53 -12.14 -15.05
N LYS A 301 5.72 -13.18 -14.86
CA LYS A 301 4.39 -13.27 -15.47
C LYS A 301 3.44 -12.16 -15.00
N PHE A 302 3.48 -11.81 -13.71
CA PHE A 302 2.72 -10.68 -13.17
C PHE A 302 3.12 -9.37 -13.86
N ILE A 303 4.42 -9.13 -13.99
CA ILE A 303 4.97 -7.94 -14.65
C ILE A 303 4.59 -7.92 -16.13
N GLU A 304 4.59 -9.06 -16.84
CA GLU A 304 4.13 -9.13 -18.24
C GLU A 304 2.67 -8.68 -18.39
N HIS A 305 1.77 -9.13 -17.50
CA HIS A 305 0.37 -8.68 -17.50
C HIS A 305 0.25 -7.17 -17.24
N TYR A 306 1.01 -6.66 -16.27
CA TYR A 306 1.09 -5.23 -15.97
C TYR A 306 1.59 -4.41 -17.18
N MET A 307 2.71 -4.83 -17.79
CA MET A 307 3.32 -4.13 -18.92
C MET A 307 2.45 -4.16 -20.16
N THR A 308 1.78 -5.30 -20.43
CA THR A 308 0.83 -5.44 -21.54
C THR A 308 -0.31 -4.43 -21.40
N GLN A 309 -0.85 -4.24 -20.20
CA GLN A 309 -1.93 -3.29 -19.94
C GLN A 309 -1.46 -1.83 -20.01
N ARG A 310 -0.21 -1.54 -19.62
CA ARG A 310 0.35 -0.18 -19.64
C ARG A 310 0.75 0.28 -21.04
N ASN A 311 1.41 -0.60 -21.82
CA ASN A 311 2.04 -0.21 -23.09
C ASN A 311 1.40 -0.83 -24.34
N ASN A 312 0.32 -1.63 -24.21
CA ASN A 312 -0.43 -2.27 -25.30
C ASN A 312 0.38 -3.13 -26.31
N ILE A 313 1.68 -3.40 -26.07
CA ILE A 313 2.54 -4.25 -26.91
C ILE A 313 3.56 -4.99 -26.02
N SER A 314 3.83 -6.26 -26.36
CA SER A 314 4.88 -7.11 -25.79
C SER A 314 6.21 -6.37 -25.67
N THR A 315 6.71 -6.27 -24.45
CA THR A 315 8.00 -5.66 -24.16
C THR A 315 9.10 -6.70 -24.18
N GLY A 316 10.21 -6.42 -24.88
CA GLY A 316 11.37 -7.31 -24.96
C GLY A 316 11.93 -7.70 -23.59
N LYS A 317 12.77 -8.74 -23.56
CA LYS A 317 13.29 -9.36 -22.33
C LYS A 317 14.03 -8.33 -21.48
N LYS A 318 14.72 -7.37 -22.10
CA LYS A 318 15.40 -6.28 -21.38
C LYS A 318 14.44 -5.40 -20.59
N ALA A 319 13.32 -5.02 -21.18
CA ALA A 319 12.34 -4.17 -20.50
C ALA A 319 11.65 -4.93 -19.37
N LEU A 320 11.26 -6.18 -19.60
CA LEU A 320 10.72 -7.08 -18.57
C LEU A 320 11.71 -7.24 -17.42
N GLY A 321 12.97 -7.55 -17.73
CA GLY A 321 14.03 -7.71 -16.76
C GLY A 321 14.31 -6.46 -15.93
N MET A 322 14.30 -5.28 -16.56
CA MET A 322 14.45 -4.01 -15.83
C MET A 322 13.29 -3.74 -14.88
N TYR A 323 12.05 -4.05 -15.26
CA TYR A 323 10.90 -3.93 -14.34
C TYR A 323 10.96 -4.94 -13.21
N TYR A 324 11.43 -6.16 -13.47
CA TYR A 324 11.65 -7.17 -12.45
C TYR A 324 12.72 -6.75 -11.43
N VAL A 325 13.86 -6.21 -11.87
CA VAL A 325 14.87 -5.66 -10.95
C VAL A 325 14.31 -4.47 -10.17
N LYS A 326 13.57 -3.58 -10.83
CA LYS A 326 12.88 -2.47 -10.17
C LYS A 326 11.91 -2.93 -9.08
N SER A 327 11.15 -4.00 -9.31
CA SER A 327 10.25 -4.55 -8.29
C SER A 327 11.00 -5.18 -7.11
N LEU A 328 12.16 -5.80 -7.35
CA LEU A 328 12.99 -6.34 -6.26
C LEU A 328 13.56 -5.23 -5.36
N PHE A 329 14.06 -4.13 -5.94
CA PHE A 329 14.48 -2.96 -5.15
C PHE A 329 13.29 -2.28 -4.48
N ALA A 330 12.12 -2.25 -5.11
CA ALA A 330 10.91 -1.75 -4.50
C ALA A 330 10.44 -2.58 -3.29
N MET A 331 10.70 -3.89 -3.25
CA MET A 331 10.45 -4.68 -2.02
C MET A 331 11.32 -4.18 -0.86
N LEU A 332 12.59 -3.81 -1.13
CA LEU A 332 13.46 -3.20 -0.10
C LEU A 332 12.88 -1.85 0.37
N ASN A 333 12.41 -1.03 -0.57
CA ASN A 333 11.74 0.24 -0.24
C ASN A 333 10.48 0.01 0.59
N SER A 334 9.66 -0.99 0.26
CA SER A 334 8.43 -1.33 1.01
C SER A 334 8.76 -1.79 2.43
N HIS A 335 9.73 -2.68 2.61
CA HIS A 335 10.17 -3.08 3.95
C HIS A 335 10.66 -1.89 4.79
N MET A 336 11.47 -1.00 4.21
CA MET A 336 11.97 0.19 4.90
C MET A 336 10.84 1.17 5.24
N LEU A 337 9.99 1.52 4.26
CA LEU A 337 8.90 2.48 4.41
C LEU A 337 7.97 2.06 5.54
N TRP A 338 7.50 0.80 5.49
CA TRP A 338 6.56 0.29 6.48
C TRP A 338 7.20 0.04 7.84
N SER A 339 8.51 -0.26 7.90
CA SER A 339 9.23 -0.28 9.18
C SER A 339 9.26 1.11 9.83
N ILE A 340 9.50 2.16 9.05
CA ILE A 340 9.49 3.55 9.54
C ILE A 340 8.07 3.96 9.95
N TRP A 341 7.06 3.58 9.16
CA TRP A 341 5.65 3.79 9.50
C TRP A 341 5.30 3.13 10.85
N ASP A 342 5.69 1.88 11.06
CA ASP A 342 5.49 1.16 12.33
C ASP A 342 6.11 1.91 13.52
N MET A 343 7.30 2.51 13.34
CA MET A 343 7.91 3.33 14.40
C MET A 343 7.07 4.55 14.74
N VAL A 344 6.48 5.22 13.74
CA VAL A 344 5.58 6.36 13.95
C VAL A 344 4.31 5.92 14.66
N GLN A 345 3.69 4.83 14.20
CA GLN A 345 2.48 4.31 14.83
C GLN A 345 2.72 3.95 16.30
N ALA A 346 3.90 3.43 16.64
CA ALA A 346 4.28 3.11 18.02
C ALA A 346 4.37 4.33 18.96
N THR A 347 4.49 5.55 18.42
CA THR A 347 4.46 6.80 19.20
C THR A 347 3.05 7.19 19.67
N SER A 348 2.02 6.59 19.07
CA SER A 348 0.62 6.82 19.42
C SER A 348 0.08 5.75 20.38
N ASP A 349 -1.13 6.01 20.89
CA ASP A 349 -1.96 5.02 21.59
C ASP A 349 -2.80 4.20 20.59
N ALA A 350 -2.37 4.06 19.34
CA ALA A 350 -3.05 3.17 18.38
C ALA A 350 -2.91 1.70 18.82
N HIS A 351 -4.00 0.95 18.70
CA HIS A 351 -4.08 -0.47 19.02
C HIS A 351 -4.52 -1.22 17.76
N GLY A 352 -3.94 -2.39 17.47
CA GLY A 352 -4.38 -3.22 16.34
C GLY A 352 -3.27 -4.00 15.63
N LEU A 353 -2.01 -3.62 15.81
CA LEU A 353 -0.84 -4.36 15.33
C LEU A 353 0.30 -4.25 16.35
N ALA A 354 1.13 -5.28 16.44
CA ALA A 354 2.41 -5.23 17.14
C ALA A 354 3.45 -4.45 16.30
N PHE A 355 3.30 -3.12 16.23
CA PHE A 355 4.02 -2.29 15.27
C PHE A 355 5.55 -2.48 15.32
N LEU A 356 6.17 -2.41 16.51
CA LEU A 356 7.62 -2.54 16.61
C LEU A 356 8.12 -3.97 16.32
N GLU A 357 7.32 -4.99 16.56
CA GLU A 357 7.59 -6.37 16.11
C GLU A 357 7.52 -6.49 14.59
N ASN A 358 6.50 -5.90 13.96
CA ASN A 358 6.38 -5.84 12.51
C ASN A 358 7.58 -5.09 11.90
N CYS A 359 8.01 -3.99 12.52
CA CYS A 359 9.23 -3.28 12.15
C CYS A 359 10.47 -4.18 12.23
N ILE A 360 10.66 -4.94 13.30
CA ILE A 360 11.79 -5.85 13.45
C ILE A 360 11.79 -6.89 12.32
N VAL A 361 10.63 -7.51 12.06
CA VAL A 361 10.50 -8.52 11.00
C VAL A 361 10.75 -7.90 9.63
N ARG A 362 10.13 -6.77 9.29
CA ARG A 362 10.35 -6.09 8.01
C ARG A 362 11.81 -5.64 7.84
N MET A 363 12.50 -5.24 8.91
CA MET A 363 13.93 -4.90 8.85
C MET A 363 14.86 -6.10 8.67
N GLU A 364 14.51 -7.27 9.22
CA GLU A 364 15.23 -8.50 8.89
C GLU A 364 15.06 -8.88 7.43
N GLU A 365 13.83 -8.80 6.91
CA GLU A 365 13.53 -9.05 5.51
C GLU A 365 14.28 -8.06 4.60
N TYR A 366 14.27 -6.77 4.93
CA TYR A 366 15.07 -5.75 4.25
C TYR A 366 16.55 -6.14 4.19
N LYS A 367 17.16 -6.46 5.34
CA LYS A 367 18.58 -6.76 5.44
C LYS A 367 18.95 -7.99 4.61
N PHE A 368 18.21 -9.09 4.77
CA PHE A 368 18.45 -10.32 4.03
C PHE A 368 18.36 -10.10 2.51
N HIS A 369 17.29 -9.45 2.06
CA HIS A 369 17.07 -9.24 0.64
C HIS A 369 18.09 -8.25 0.05
N LYS A 370 18.43 -7.18 0.77
CA LYS A 370 19.47 -6.21 0.35
C LYS A 370 20.82 -6.89 0.19
N GLU A 371 21.29 -7.61 1.21
CA GLU A 371 22.60 -8.27 1.18
C GLU A 371 22.68 -9.29 0.03
N THR A 372 21.65 -10.11 -0.13
CA THR A 372 21.63 -11.15 -1.17
C THR A 372 21.54 -10.54 -2.57
N LEU A 373 20.63 -9.58 -2.79
CA LEU A 373 20.44 -8.92 -4.08
C LEU A 373 21.69 -8.13 -4.49
N MET A 374 22.24 -7.33 -3.58
CA MET A 374 23.41 -6.51 -3.88
C MET A 374 24.66 -7.34 -4.13
N LYS A 375 24.83 -8.47 -3.42
CA LYS A 375 25.91 -9.41 -3.74
C LYS A 375 25.79 -9.92 -5.18
N ILE A 376 24.62 -10.45 -5.55
CA ILE A 376 24.37 -11.00 -6.90
C ILE A 376 24.64 -9.94 -7.98
N LEU A 377 24.10 -8.74 -7.81
CA LEU A 377 24.18 -7.68 -8.82
C LEU A 377 25.58 -7.03 -8.88
N THR A 378 26.28 -6.95 -7.74
CA THR A 378 27.67 -6.47 -7.72
C THR A 378 28.59 -7.47 -8.43
N ASP A 379 28.48 -8.77 -8.15
CA ASP A 379 29.26 -9.81 -8.82
C ASP A 379 29.03 -9.77 -10.35
N TYR A 380 27.77 -9.56 -10.77
CA TYR A 380 27.44 -9.36 -12.18
C TYR A 380 28.12 -8.11 -12.75
N ALA A 381 28.00 -6.96 -12.09
CA ALA A 381 28.58 -5.70 -12.57
C ALA A 381 30.12 -5.77 -12.65
N ASP A 382 30.77 -6.39 -11.68
CA ASP A 382 32.21 -6.61 -11.65
C ASP A 382 32.66 -7.50 -12.83
N SER A 383 31.87 -8.53 -13.18
CA SER A 383 32.14 -9.37 -14.36
C SER A 383 32.08 -8.62 -15.70
N LYS A 384 31.44 -7.43 -15.72
CA LYS A 384 31.37 -6.56 -16.90
C LYS A 384 32.48 -5.51 -16.96
N GLY A 385 33.30 -5.40 -15.91
CA GLY A 385 34.37 -4.41 -15.84
C GLY A 385 33.85 -2.96 -15.82
N VAL A 386 32.60 -2.75 -15.36
CA VAL A 386 32.06 -1.39 -15.20
C VAL A 386 32.77 -0.73 -14.03
N VAL A 387 33.53 0.33 -14.30
CA VAL A 387 34.27 1.08 -13.27
C VAL A 387 33.47 2.33 -12.92
N ASP A 388 32.97 2.41 -11.69
CA ASP A 388 32.37 3.60 -11.09
C ASP A 388 32.69 3.61 -9.59
N GLU A 389 32.88 4.80 -9.01
CA GLU A 389 33.19 4.97 -7.58
C GLU A 389 32.00 4.62 -6.68
N SER A 390 30.77 4.79 -7.18
CA SER A 390 29.55 4.40 -6.47
C SER A 390 29.12 2.98 -6.85
N GLN A 391 29.03 2.08 -5.85
CA GLN A 391 28.53 0.72 -6.05
C GLN A 391 27.12 0.71 -6.68
N ASN A 392 26.24 1.60 -6.22
CA ASN A 392 24.86 1.68 -6.71
C ASN A 392 24.82 2.07 -8.18
N LYS A 393 25.57 3.11 -8.57
CA LYS A 393 25.65 3.57 -9.95
C LYS A 393 26.25 2.50 -10.86
N ARG A 394 27.34 1.86 -10.42
CA ARG A 394 27.97 0.73 -11.12
C ARG A 394 26.99 -0.40 -11.43
N VAL A 395 26.23 -0.84 -10.43
CA VAL A 395 25.22 -1.90 -10.57
C VAL A 395 24.14 -1.49 -11.59
N VAL A 396 23.61 -0.28 -11.46
CA VAL A 396 22.55 0.21 -12.35
C VAL A 396 23.05 0.38 -13.79
N ASP A 397 24.26 0.88 -13.97
CA ASP A 397 24.84 1.08 -15.30
C ASP A 397 25.14 -0.27 -15.99
N ALA A 398 25.62 -1.27 -15.25
CA ALA A 398 25.78 -2.64 -15.77
C ALA A 398 24.46 -3.26 -16.24
N LEU A 399 23.37 -3.08 -15.48
CA LEU A 399 22.03 -3.55 -15.85
C LEU A 399 21.47 -2.83 -17.09
N ARG A 400 21.73 -1.52 -17.21
CA ARG A 400 21.30 -0.72 -18.38
C ARG A 400 22.05 -1.07 -19.65
N GLN A 401 23.33 -1.38 -19.53
CA GLN A 401 24.18 -1.77 -20.66
C GLN A 401 23.89 -3.20 -21.14
N ALA A 402 23.28 -4.04 -20.29
CA ALA A 402 22.96 -5.42 -20.63
C ALA A 402 22.11 -5.54 -21.90
N ASP A 403 22.49 -6.42 -22.82
CA ASP A 403 21.74 -6.79 -24.01
C ASP A 403 20.69 -7.89 -23.72
N GLU A 404 19.82 -8.17 -24.70
CA GLU A 404 18.74 -9.15 -24.57
C GLU A 404 19.22 -10.58 -24.23
N SER A 405 20.44 -10.97 -24.64
CA SER A 405 21.00 -12.30 -24.38
C SER A 405 21.54 -12.43 -22.95
N GLU A 406 21.98 -11.32 -22.35
CA GLU A 406 22.51 -11.29 -20.98
C GLU A 406 21.41 -11.41 -19.92
N TRP A 407 20.17 -11.05 -20.25
CA TRP A 407 19.04 -11.16 -19.32
C TRP A 407 18.75 -12.58 -18.88
N ASP A 408 19.06 -13.60 -19.70
CA ASP A 408 18.94 -15.00 -19.27
C ASP A 408 19.93 -15.33 -18.13
N LEU A 409 21.16 -14.82 -18.23
CA LEU A 409 22.15 -14.95 -17.15
C LEU A 409 21.69 -14.19 -15.90
N ILE A 410 21.23 -12.95 -16.05
CA ILE A 410 20.76 -12.13 -14.93
C ILE A 410 19.58 -12.80 -14.22
N PHE A 411 18.60 -13.34 -14.97
CA PHE A 411 17.48 -14.06 -14.38
C PHE A 411 17.94 -15.30 -13.61
N ASN A 412 18.81 -16.12 -14.20
CA ASN A 412 19.37 -17.29 -13.52
C ASN A 412 20.12 -16.92 -12.23
N LEU A 413 20.87 -15.82 -12.23
CA LEU A 413 21.55 -15.30 -11.05
C LEU A 413 20.55 -14.84 -9.98
N LEU A 414 19.54 -14.07 -10.37
CA LEU A 414 18.51 -13.55 -9.47
C LEU A 414 17.57 -14.63 -8.94
N ASN A 415 17.42 -15.77 -9.63
CA ASN A 415 16.64 -16.91 -9.10
C ASN A 415 17.24 -17.46 -7.79
N LYS A 416 18.55 -17.25 -7.56
CA LYS A 416 19.19 -17.62 -6.29
C LYS A 416 18.61 -16.87 -5.10
N LEU A 417 18.14 -15.63 -5.29
CA LEU A 417 17.45 -14.87 -4.25
C LEU A 417 16.18 -15.60 -3.79
N HIS A 418 15.37 -16.05 -4.74
CA HIS A 418 14.11 -16.76 -4.49
C HIS A 418 14.31 -18.06 -3.74
N ILE A 419 15.27 -18.87 -4.20
CA ILE A 419 15.64 -20.13 -3.55
C ILE A 419 16.11 -19.87 -2.11
N ALA A 420 16.91 -18.81 -1.90
CA ALA A 420 17.38 -18.45 -0.56
C ALA A 420 16.25 -17.93 0.33
N SER A 421 15.28 -17.19 -0.23
CA SER A 421 14.16 -16.64 0.52
C SER A 421 13.17 -17.71 0.98
N SER A 422 12.82 -18.69 0.14
CA SER A 422 11.84 -19.71 0.50
C SER A 422 12.37 -20.80 1.44
N ASN A 423 13.68 -21.02 1.47
CA ASN A 423 14.28 -22.11 2.27
C ASN A 423 14.86 -21.65 3.61
N ARG A 424 14.80 -20.35 3.93
CA ARG A 424 15.37 -19.83 5.17
C ARG A 424 14.38 -19.91 6.33
N ILE A 425 14.92 -19.88 7.53
CA ILE A 425 14.17 -19.67 8.77
C ILE A 425 14.39 -18.21 9.18
N SER A 426 13.32 -17.44 9.37
CA SER A 426 13.45 -16.09 9.96
C SER A 426 13.78 -16.25 11.45
N THR A 427 14.99 -15.84 11.84
CA THR A 427 15.43 -15.80 13.24
C THR A 427 14.57 -14.85 14.05
N SER A 428 14.23 -13.70 13.47
CA SER A 428 13.29 -12.68 13.93
C SER A 428 12.00 -13.25 14.47
N PHE A 429 11.29 -13.85 13.52
CA PHE A 429 9.95 -14.37 13.69
C PHE A 429 9.93 -15.63 14.56
N THR A 430 10.92 -16.52 14.40
CA THR A 430 11.06 -17.69 15.28
C THR A 430 11.25 -17.26 16.74
N MET A 431 12.11 -16.27 17.00
CA MET A 431 12.27 -15.70 18.35
C MET A 431 10.99 -15.02 18.85
N LEU A 432 10.26 -14.30 17.99
CA LEU A 432 8.99 -13.67 18.37
C LEU A 432 7.95 -14.72 18.75
N GLN A 433 7.82 -15.81 17.99
CA GLN A 433 6.94 -16.94 18.30
C GLN A 433 7.36 -17.70 19.58
N GLU A 434 8.66 -17.85 19.83
CA GLU A 434 9.19 -18.54 21.02
C GLU A 434 9.09 -17.69 22.30
N LYS A 435 9.40 -16.38 22.24
CA LYS A 435 9.31 -15.45 23.40
C LYS A 435 7.86 -15.10 23.76
N HIS A 436 6.95 -15.22 22.81
CA HIS A 436 5.51 -15.04 22.96
C HIS A 436 4.90 -15.78 24.14
N PHE A 437 5.33 -17.02 24.37
CA PHE A 437 4.81 -17.86 25.47
C PHE A 437 5.26 -17.36 26.85
N ALA A 438 6.44 -16.76 26.95
CA ALA A 438 7.00 -16.32 28.23
C ALA A 438 6.50 -14.92 28.63
N THR A 439 6.36 -14.01 27.68
CA THR A 439 6.06 -12.59 27.98
C THR A 439 4.57 -12.31 28.16
N LEU A 440 3.69 -12.88 27.32
CA LEU A 440 2.22 -12.67 27.48
C LEU A 440 1.66 -13.31 28.76
N THR A 441 2.16 -14.49 29.12
CA THR A 441 1.79 -15.16 30.38
C THR A 441 2.21 -14.34 31.61
N SER A 442 3.29 -13.57 31.51
CA SER A 442 3.78 -12.71 32.59
C SER A 442 3.08 -11.34 32.68
N LEU A 443 2.46 -10.87 31.59
CA LEU A 443 1.84 -9.54 31.49
C LEU A 443 0.33 -9.54 31.74
N GLY A 444 -0.30 -10.70 31.98
CA GLY A 444 -1.73 -10.79 32.32
C GLY A 444 -2.68 -10.37 31.19
N LEU A 445 -2.15 -10.16 29.98
CA LEU A 445 -2.93 -9.86 28.78
C LEU A 445 -3.42 -11.20 28.20
N GLN A 446 -4.55 -11.69 28.72
CA GLN A 446 -5.37 -12.64 27.96
C GLN A 446 -6.05 -11.90 26.81
N ALA A 447 -6.13 -12.58 25.67
CA ALA A 447 -6.82 -12.13 24.46
C ALA A 447 -8.29 -11.80 24.72
#